data_AF-A0A925XL21-F1
#
_entry.id   AF-A0A925XL21-F1
#
_cell.length_a   1.000
_cell.length_b   1.000
_cell.length_c   1.000
_cell.angle_alpha   90.00
_cell.angle_beta   90.00
_cell.angle_gamma   90.00
#
_symmetry.space_group_name_H-M   'P 1'
#
loop_
_entity.id
_entity.type
_entity.pdbx_description
1 polymer ?
#
loop_
_entity_poly.entity_id
_entity_poly.type
_entity_poly.pdbx_seq_one_letter_code
_entity_poly.pdbx_strand_id
1 'polypeptide(L)'
;NDHNLAAGAANGFSFHEFRGETLFWNICRARTMYADKPTWRKLQLTGMRRDWSWMHSAAEYVRVYERAIAKRRLESECAGDER
;
A
#
# COMPACT_ATOMS: atom_id res chain seq x y z
N ASN A 1 4.63 -11.54 3.71
CA ASN A 1 3.92 -10.98 4.89
C ASN A 1 4.40 -11.57 6.22
N ASP A 2 4.96 -12.78 6.24
CA ASP A 2 5.47 -13.43 7.45
C ASP A 2 6.55 -12.63 8.19
N HIS A 3 7.46 -12.00 7.43
CA HIS A 3 8.45 -11.07 8.01
C HIS A 3 7.80 -9.88 8.73
N ASN A 4 6.69 -9.36 8.23
CA ASN A 4 5.96 -8.25 8.86
C ASN A 4 5.17 -8.71 10.10
N LEU A 5 4.76 -9.99 10.15
CA LEU A 5 4.11 -10.55 11.34
C LEU A 5 5.09 -10.67 12.49
N ALA A 6 6.29 -11.21 12.23
CA ALA A 6 7.37 -11.27 13.21
C ALA A 6 7.77 -9.88 13.72
N ALA A 7 7.84 -8.89 12.82
CA ALA A 7 8.14 -7.50 13.17
C ALA A 7 6.96 -6.73 13.80
N GLY A 8 5.76 -7.31 13.90
CA GLY A 8 4.56 -6.65 14.42
C GLY A 8 3.98 -5.53 13.54
N ALA A 9 4.51 -5.37 12.32
CA ALA A 9 4.11 -4.35 11.35
C ALA A 9 3.04 -4.83 10.34
N ALA A 10 2.69 -6.11 10.38
CA ALA A 10 1.65 -6.67 9.53
C ALA A 10 0.28 -6.05 9.84
N ASN A 11 -0.48 -5.76 8.78
CA ASN A 11 -1.82 -5.16 8.85
C ASN A 11 -2.88 -5.95 8.06
N GLY A 12 -2.53 -7.12 7.53
CA GLY A 12 -3.46 -7.96 6.77
C GLY A 12 -2.78 -9.14 6.09
N PHE A 13 -3.41 -9.64 5.03
CA PHE A 13 -2.94 -10.75 4.20
C PHE A 13 -2.85 -10.27 2.75
N SER A 14 -1.76 -10.59 2.07
CA SER A 14 -1.56 -10.23 0.67
C SER A 14 -0.87 -11.36 -0.06
N PHE A 15 -1.19 -11.48 -1.33
CA PHE A 15 -0.65 -12.48 -2.23
C PHE A 15 -0.32 -11.84 -3.57
N HIS A 16 0.71 -12.38 -4.24
CA HIS A 16 1.24 -11.79 -5.46
C HIS A 16 0.62 -12.42 -6.71
N GLU A 17 0.44 -13.74 -6.72
CA GLU A 17 -0.05 -14.47 -7.88
C GLU A 17 -1.57 -14.38 -7.98
N PHE A 18 -2.07 -13.88 -9.11
CA PHE A 18 -3.50 -13.72 -9.36
C PHE A 18 -4.16 -15.04 -9.80
N ARG A 19 -4.14 -16.04 -8.91
CA ARG A 19 -4.74 -17.36 -9.12
C ARG A 19 -5.67 -17.74 -7.97
N GLY A 20 -6.71 -18.52 -8.30
CA GLY A 20 -7.68 -19.01 -7.32
C GLY A 20 -7.05 -19.85 -6.21
N GLU A 21 -6.08 -20.70 -6.54
CA GLU A 21 -5.32 -21.50 -5.57
C GLU A 21 -4.57 -20.62 -4.56
N THR A 22 -3.89 -19.58 -5.05
CA THR A 22 -3.13 -18.65 -4.21
C THR A 22 -4.05 -17.87 -3.28
N LEU A 23 -5.22 -17.45 -3.77
CA LEU A 23 -6.26 -16.84 -2.93
C LEU A 23 -6.75 -17.82 -1.86
N PHE A 24 -7.07 -19.08 -2.23
CA PHE A 24 -7.55 -20.10 -1.30
C PHE A 24 -6.55 -20.36 -0.17
N TRP A 25 -5.27 -20.52 -0.50
CA TRP A 25 -4.20 -20.68 0.48
C TRP A 25 -4.11 -19.50 1.45
N ASN A 26 -4.31 -18.27 0.96
CA ASN A 26 -4.31 -17.08 1.80
C ASN A 26 -5.51 -17.03 2.74
N ILE A 27 -6.68 -17.48 2.30
CA ILE A 27 -7.87 -17.61 3.16
C ILE A 27 -7.64 -18.66 4.23
N CYS A 28 -7.10 -19.84 3.90
CA CYS A 28 -6.74 -20.87 4.87
C CYS A 28 -5.77 -20.33 5.93
N ARG A 29 -4.74 -19.60 5.50
CA ARG A 29 -3.79 -18.94 6.39
C ARG A 29 -4.47 -17.92 7.32
N ALA A 30 -5.38 -17.11 6.79
CA ALA A 30 -6.15 -16.14 7.59
C ALA A 30 -7.03 -16.84 8.63
N ARG A 31 -7.68 -17.95 8.25
CA ARG A 31 -8.47 -18.79 9.16
C ARG A 31 -7.61 -19.39 10.27
N THR A 32 -6.44 -19.91 9.96
CA THR A 32 -5.52 -20.46 10.98
C THR A 32 -5.12 -19.37 11.97
N MET A 33 -4.77 -18.17 11.50
CA MET A 33 -4.38 -17.08 12.40
C MET A 33 -5.56 -16.52 13.19
N TYR A 34 -6.79 -16.61 12.68
CA TYR A 34 -8.00 -16.23 13.43
C TYR A 34 -8.24 -17.10 14.69
N ALA A 35 -7.70 -18.33 14.71
CA ALA A 35 -7.75 -19.18 15.90
C ALA A 35 -6.87 -18.62 17.04
N ASP A 36 -5.76 -17.94 16.72
CA ASP A 36 -4.92 -17.22 17.66
C ASP A 36 -5.48 -15.80 17.92
N LYS A 37 -6.35 -15.69 18.92
CA LYS A 37 -7.02 -14.41 19.26
C LYS A 37 -6.05 -13.27 19.61
N PRO A 38 -5.00 -13.48 20.42
CA PRO A 38 -3.99 -12.46 20.68
C PRO A 38 -3.34 -11.92 19.40
N THR A 39 -2.84 -12.81 18.54
CA THR A 39 -2.16 -12.41 17.30
C THR A 39 -3.14 -11.74 16.33
N TRP A 40 -4.37 -12.26 16.22
CA TRP A 40 -5.43 -11.66 15.43
C TRP A 40 -5.74 -10.23 15.88
N ARG A 41 -5.87 -10.01 17.20
CA ARG A 41 -6.14 -8.67 17.74
C ARG A 41 -4.99 -7.71 17.48
N LYS A 42 -3.74 -8.17 17.60
CA LYS A 42 -2.55 -7.38 17.27
C LYS A 42 -2.56 -6.94 15.81
N LEU A 43 -2.82 -7.87 14.89
CA LEU A 43 -2.94 -7.58 13.45
C LEU A 43 -3.98 -6.49 13.18
N GLN A 44 -5.18 -6.63 13.76
CA GLN A 44 -6.26 -5.65 13.61
C GLN A 44 -5.84 -4.27 14.12
N LEU A 45 -5.28 -4.20 15.34
CA LEU A 45 -4.83 -2.93 15.92
C LEU A 45 -3.71 -2.28 15.12
N THR A 46 -2.76 -3.05 14.61
CA THR A 46 -1.70 -2.53 13.71
C THR A 46 -2.31 -1.92 12.45
N GLY A 47 -3.33 -2.54 11.86
CA GLY A 47 -4.07 -1.97 10.73
C GLY A 47 -4.81 -0.68 11.09
N MET A 48 -5.52 -0.66 12.22
CA MET A 48 -6.30 0.50 12.67
C MET A 48 -5.45 1.70 13.08
N ARG A 49 -4.19 1.48 13.47
CA ARG A 49 -3.25 2.56 13.84
C ARG A 49 -2.58 3.23 12.63
N ARG A 50 -2.72 2.68 11.43
CA ARG A 50 -2.17 3.30 10.22
C ARG A 50 -3.01 4.51 9.84
N ASP A 51 -2.36 5.53 9.28
CA ASP A 51 -3.07 6.65 8.67
C ASP A 51 -3.66 6.21 7.32
N TRP A 52 -4.98 6.08 7.28
CA TRP A 52 -5.76 5.83 6.07
C TRP A 52 -6.57 7.07 5.65
N SER A 53 -6.17 8.25 6.13
CA SER A 53 -6.90 9.47 5.87
C SER A 53 -6.80 9.88 4.40
N TRP A 54 -7.87 10.52 3.94
CA TRP A 54 -7.88 11.19 2.65
C TRP A 54 -6.84 12.32 2.57
N MET A 55 -6.52 12.96 3.70
CA MET A 55 -5.53 14.04 3.77
C MET A 55 -4.16 13.59 3.26
N HIS A 56 -3.68 12.43 3.73
CA HIS A 56 -2.42 11.86 3.27
C HIS A 56 -2.44 11.55 1.77
N SER A 57 -3.52 10.92 1.29
CA SER A 57 -3.68 10.58 -0.13
C SER A 57 -3.74 11.83 -1.01
N ALA A 58 -4.50 12.84 -0.60
CA ALA A 58 -4.66 14.11 -1.33
C ALA A 58 -3.32 14.85 -1.46
N ALA A 59 -2.50 14.86 -0.41
CA ALA A 59 -1.16 15.46 -0.48
C ALA A 59 -0.27 14.78 -1.53
N GLU A 60 -0.31 13.44 -1.63
CA GLU A 60 0.42 12.73 -2.68
C GLU A 60 -0.14 13.01 -4.08
N TYR A 61 -1.46 13.11 -4.23
CA TYR A 61 -2.08 13.54 -5.50
C TYR A 61 -1.58 14.91 -5.94
N VAL A 62 -1.57 15.90 -5.03
CA VAL A 62 -1.06 17.26 -5.33
C VAL A 62 0.37 17.18 -5.84
N ARG A 63 1.27 16.44 -5.17
CA ARG A 63 2.66 16.28 -5.61
C ARG A 63 2.79 15.67 -7.01
N VAL A 64 1.95 14.70 -7.34
CA VAL A 64 1.95 14.08 -8.69
C VAL A 64 1.56 15.12 -9.75
N TYR A 65 0.54 15.94 -9.49
CA TYR A 65 0.12 17.00 -10.40
C TYR A 65 1.17 18.10 -10.54
N GLU A 66 1.78 18.55 -9.43
CA GLU A 66 2.89 19.50 -9.45
C GLU A 66 4.06 19.00 -10.31
N ARG A 67 4.43 17.72 -10.15
CA ARG A 67 5.47 17.08 -10.98
C ARG A 67 5.09 17.04 -12.46
N ALA A 68 3.84 16.71 -12.77
CA ALA A 68 3.36 16.66 -14.16
C ALA A 68 3.39 18.05 -14.82
N ILE A 69 2.97 19.10 -14.09
CA ILE A 69 3.01 20.49 -14.56
C ILE A 69 4.46 20.94 -14.77
N ALA A 70 5.36 20.68 -13.81
CA ALA A 70 6.77 21.04 -13.93
C ALA A 70 7.44 20.36 -15.13
N LYS A 71 7.19 19.07 -15.35
CA LYS A 71 7.68 18.33 -16.53
C LYS A 71 7.23 19.00 -17.83
N ARG A 72 5.96 19.37 -17.91
CA ARG A 72 5.41 20.04 -19.11
C ARG A 72 6.01 21.42 -19.35
N ARG A 73 6.34 22.18 -18.30
CA ARG A 73 7.03 23.48 -18.43
C ARG A 73 8.44 23.29 -18.98
N LEU A 74 9.21 22.37 -18.42
CA LEU A 74 10.57 22.05 -18.88
C LEU A 74 10.59 21.60 -20.35
N GLU A 75 9.63 20.76 -20.76
CA GLU A 75 9.49 20.34 -22.16
C GLU A 75 9.18 21.52 -23.10
N SER A 76 8.44 22.53 -22.62
CA SER A 76 8.08 23.72 -23.41
C SER A 76 9.24 24.71 -23.53
N GLU A 77 10.06 24.83 -22.48
CA GLU A 77 11.27 25.67 -22.46
C GLU A 77 12.38 25.08 -23.32
N CYS A 78 12.60 23.76 -23.27
CA CYS A 78 13.59 23.08 -24.10
C CYS A 78 13.23 23.07 -25.59
N ALA A 79 11.94 23.00 -25.93
CA ALA A 79 11.46 23.14 -27.31
C ALA A 79 11.50 24.60 -27.81
N GLY A 80 11.64 25.57 -26.91
CA GLY A 80 11.75 27.00 -27.23
C GLY A 80 13.17 27.45 -27.55
N ASP A 81 14.17 26.71 -27.08
CA ASP A 81 15.62 27.02 -27.21
C ASP A 81 16.23 26.49 -28.54
N GLU A 82 15.45 25.75 -29.34
CA GLU A 82 15.83 25.25 -30.68
C GLU A 82 15.34 26.16 -31.83
N ARG A 83 14.84 27.37 -31.55
CA ARG A 83 14.37 28.34 -32.56
C ARG A 83 15.20 29.61 -32.63
#